data_AF-F2YTD4-F1
#
_entry.id   AF-F2YTD4-F1
#
_cell.length_a   1.000
_cell.length_b   1.000
_cell.length_c   1.000
_cell.angle_alpha   90.00
_cell.angle_beta   90.00
_cell.angle_gamma   90.00
#
_symmetry.space_group_name_H-M   'P 1'
#
loop_
_entity.id
_entity.type
_entity.pdbx_description
1 polymer ?
#
loop_
_entity_poly.entity_id
_entity_poly.type
_entity_poly.pdbx_seq_one_letter_code
_entity_poly.pdbx_strand_id
1 'polypeptide(L)'
;LIAIMQDVQKEYHYLPEEILSYIAEKLKISEAKIYGVATFYENFSLKPKGKYVIKICNGTACHVRKSIPILEEFRNILGLCEEKSTTDDMMFTVETVSCLGACGLAPVCTVNDEVYPNMTKA
;
A
#
# COMPACT_ATOMS: atom_id res chain seq x y z
N LEU A 1 -1.80 9.67 17.90
CA LEU A 1 -0.88 8.60 17.43
C LEU A 1 -1.09 8.29 15.95
N ILE A 2 -2.28 7.81 15.55
CA ILE A 2 -2.58 7.46 14.14
C ILE A 2 -2.30 8.63 13.19
N ALA A 3 -2.81 9.84 13.47
CA ALA A 3 -2.56 11.02 12.64
C ALA A 3 -1.06 11.34 12.45
N ILE A 4 -0.27 11.24 13.53
CA ILE A 4 1.18 11.47 13.46
C ILE A 4 1.85 10.41 12.57
N MET A 5 1.44 9.14 12.69
CA MET A 5 1.97 8.06 11.85
C MET A 5 1.54 8.25 10.39
N GLN A 6 0.34 8.77 10.13
CA GLN A 6 -0.10 9.12 8.77
C GLN A 6 0.76 10.23 8.17
N ASP A 7 1.09 11.27 8.94
CA ASP A 7 1.97 12.36 8.48
C ASP A 7 3.38 11.85 8.18
N VAL A 8 3.95 11.01 9.05
CA VAL A 8 5.26 10.37 8.83
C VAL A 8 5.23 9.50 7.58
N GLN A 9 4.22 8.65 7.42
CA GLN A 9 4.11 7.80 6.24
C GLN A 9 3.90 8.62 4.96
N LYS A 10 3.25 9.79 5.03
CA LYS A 10 3.09 10.67 3.88
C LYS A 10 4.42 11.25 3.42
N GLU A 11 5.32 11.56 4.35
CA GLU A 11 6.64 12.11 4.07
C GLU A 11 7.64 11.04 3.63
N TYR A 12 7.70 9.92 4.35
CA TYR A 12 8.71 8.88 4.14
C TYR A 12 8.21 7.71 3.28
N HIS A 13 6.92 7.61 2.96
CA HIS A 13 6.25 6.48 2.29
C HIS A 13 6.25 5.15 3.06
N TYR A 14 6.83 5.14 4.26
CA TYR A 14 6.78 4.04 5.23
C TYR A 14 6.97 4.61 6.64
N LEU A 15 6.96 3.75 7.65
CA LEU A 15 7.23 4.08 9.04
C LEU A 15 8.60 3.54 9.45
N PRO A 16 9.66 4.36 9.46
CA PRO A 16 10.97 3.95 9.94
C PRO A 16 10.94 3.63 11.43
N GLU A 17 11.64 2.57 11.84
CA GLU A 17 11.73 2.14 13.24
C GLU A 17 12.26 3.25 14.15
N GLU A 18 13.29 3.97 13.70
CA GLU A 18 13.88 5.11 14.43
C GLU A 18 12.86 6.21 14.72
N ILE A 19 11.97 6.50 13.76
CA ILE A 19 10.92 7.50 13.92
C ILE A 19 9.82 6.98 14.85
N LEU A 20 9.49 5.69 14.78
CA LEU A 20 8.52 5.08 15.70
C LEU A 20 9.02 5.11 17.14
N SER A 21 10.28 4.76 17.39
CA SER A 21 10.91 4.88 18.71
C SER A 21 10.94 6.32 19.20
N TYR A 22 11.27 7.28 18.31
CA TYR A 22 11.22 8.71 18.64
C TYR A 22 9.81 9.17 19.05
N ILE A 23 8.77 8.78 18.32
CA ILE A 23 7.39 9.11 18.64
C ILE A 23 6.97 8.46 19.96
N ALA A 24 7.37 7.21 20.21
CA ALA A 24 7.06 6.50 21.44
C ALA A 24 7.64 7.24 22.67
N GLU A 25 8.89 7.69 22.58
CA GLU A 25 9.55 8.48 23.61
C GLU A 25 8.84 9.81 23.86
N LYS A 26 8.54 10.58 22.81
CA LYS A 26 7.87 11.89 22.92
C LYS A 26 6.45 11.79 23.47
N LEU A 27 5.72 10.74 23.11
CA LEU A 27 4.36 10.51 23.60
C LEU A 27 4.32 9.75 24.94
N LYS A 28 5.48 9.38 25.50
CA LYS A 28 5.60 8.59 26.75
C LYS A 28 4.78 7.30 26.72
N ILE A 29 4.82 6.59 25.59
CA ILE A 29 4.21 5.27 25.42
C ILE A 29 5.28 4.21 25.18
N SER A 30 4.97 2.94 25.46
CA SER A 30 5.91 1.85 25.17
C SER A 30 6.05 1.61 23.67
N GLU A 31 7.22 1.16 23.24
CA GLU A 31 7.45 0.75 21.85
C GLU A 31 6.49 -0.36 21.43
N ALA A 32 6.23 -1.34 22.31
CA ALA A 32 5.24 -2.38 22.03
C ALA A 32 3.85 -1.82 21.67
N LYS A 33 3.44 -0.70 22.27
CA LYS A 33 2.17 -0.05 21.97
C LYS A 33 2.19 0.63 20.60
N ILE A 34 3.29 1.28 20.23
CA ILE A 34 3.39 1.95 18.92
C ILE A 34 3.47 0.93 17.78
N TYR A 35 4.29 -0.12 17.94
CA TYR A 35 4.40 -1.22 16.98
C TYR A 35 3.09 -2.03 16.88
N GLY A 36 2.37 -2.18 18.00
CA GLY A 36 1.04 -2.79 18.00
C GLY A 36 0.06 -2.01 17.12
N VAL A 37 0.10 -0.67 17.16
CA VAL A 37 -0.73 0.17 16.28
C VAL A 37 -0.23 0.12 14.83
N ALA A 38 1.09 0.17 14.62
CA ALA A 38 1.69 0.14 13.28
C ALA A 38 1.37 -1.15 12.52
N THR A 39 1.35 -2.29 13.22
CA THR A 39 1.06 -3.61 12.62
C THR A 39 -0.42 -3.93 12.55
N PHE A 40 -1.25 -3.29 13.38
CA PHE A 40 -2.70 -3.53 13.39
C PHE A 40 -3.42 -2.91 12.17
N TYR A 41 -2.99 -1.75 11.70
CA TYR A 41 -3.61 -1.09 10.54
C TYR A 41 -2.87 -1.47 9.25
N GLU A 42 -3.54 -2.21 8.36
CA GLU A 42 -2.98 -2.61 7.04
C GLU A 42 -2.50 -1.44 6.17
N ASN A 43 -3.04 -0.23 6.39
CA ASN A 43 -2.62 0.94 5.63
C ASN A 43 -1.24 1.47 6.05
N PHE A 44 -0.72 1.07 7.21
CA PHE A 44 0.64 1.41 7.63
C PHE A 44 1.63 0.39 7.10
N SER A 45 2.77 0.87 6.60
CA SER A 45 3.85 0.02 6.15
C SER A 45 5.13 0.29 6.92
N LEU A 46 5.72 -0.77 7.46
CA LEU A 46 7.04 -0.75 8.09
C LEU A 46 8.17 -0.95 7.06
N LYS A 47 7.81 -1.35 5.84
CA LYS A 47 8.77 -1.57 4.76
C LYS A 47 8.79 -0.36 3.83
N PRO A 48 9.96 0.04 3.32
CA PRO A 48 10.06 1.11 2.34
C PRO A 48 9.17 0.82 1.12
N LYS A 49 8.33 1.81 0.78
CA LYS A 49 7.52 1.79 -0.45
C LYS A 49 8.06 2.82 -1.42
N GLY A 50 7.84 2.56 -2.71
CA GLY A 50 8.16 3.49 -3.75
C GLY A 50 7.22 4.70 -3.73
N LYS A 51 7.59 5.74 -4.49
CA LYS A 51 6.84 6.99 -4.59
C LYS A 51 5.38 6.79 -5.03
N TYR A 52 5.11 5.82 -5.91
CA TYR A 52 3.78 5.49 -6.41
C TYR A 52 3.37 4.09 -5.95
N VAL A 53 2.43 4.03 -5.02
CA VAL A 53 1.86 2.79 -4.51
C VAL A 53 0.60 2.45 -5.28
N ILE A 54 0.70 1.44 -6.13
CA ILE A 54 -0.36 0.89 -6.96
C ILE A 54 -1.02 -0.27 -6.18
N LYS A 55 -2.29 -0.10 -5.79
CA LYS A 55 -3.08 -1.15 -5.13
C LYS A 55 -4.12 -1.69 -6.08
N ILE A 56 -4.04 -2.98 -6.42
CA ILE A 56 -5.05 -3.66 -7.26
C ILE A 56 -6.09 -4.31 -6.36
N CYS A 57 -7.37 -4.04 -6.61
CA CYS A 57 -8.45 -4.66 -5.87
C CYS A 57 -8.57 -6.16 -6.21
N ASN A 58 -8.48 -7.01 -5.20
CA ASN A 58 -8.72 -8.45 -5.28
C ASN A 58 -10.04 -8.87 -4.61
N GLY A 59 -10.96 -7.92 -4.42
CA GLY A 59 -12.31 -8.24 -3.93
C GLY A 59 -13.10 -9.04 -4.96
N THR A 60 -14.11 -9.78 -4.51
CA THR A 60 -14.87 -10.74 -5.35
C THR A 60 -15.37 -10.13 -6.67
N ALA A 61 -15.90 -8.90 -6.65
CA ALA A 61 -16.37 -8.21 -7.85
C ALA A 61 -15.24 -7.93 -8.86
N CYS A 62 -14.07 -7.53 -8.38
CA CYS A 62 -12.89 -7.27 -9.22
C CYS A 62 -12.27 -8.59 -9.72
N HIS A 63 -12.23 -9.60 -8.86
CA HIS A 63 -11.74 -10.92 -9.20
C HIS A 63 -12.54 -11.56 -10.34
N VAL A 64 -13.88 -11.56 -10.25
CA VAL A 64 -14.77 -12.07 -11.31
C VAL A 64 -14.63 -11.27 -12.61
N ARG A 65 -14.32 -9.96 -12.51
CA ARG A 65 -14.04 -9.10 -13.66
C ARG A 65 -12.57 -9.16 -14.13
N LYS A 66 -11.80 -10.16 -13.70
CA LYS A 66 -10.41 -10.43 -14.14
C LYS A 66 -9.41 -9.34 -13.71
N SER A 67 -9.40 -8.95 -12.43
CA SER A 67 -8.36 -8.05 -11.90
C SER A 67 -6.96 -8.67 -11.81
N ILE A 68 -6.84 -10.01 -11.73
CA ILE A 68 -5.54 -10.70 -11.66
C ILE A 68 -4.68 -10.45 -12.91
N PRO A 69 -5.19 -10.61 -14.15
CA PRO A 69 -4.42 -10.23 -15.34
C PRO A 69 -3.88 -8.80 -15.35
N ILE A 70 -4.56 -7.87 -14.69
CA ILE A 70 -4.12 -6.46 -14.58
C ILE A 70 -2.93 -6.37 -13.62
N LEU A 71 -2.99 -7.04 -12.48
CA LEU A 71 -1.87 -7.16 -11.54
C LEU A 71 -0.62 -7.72 -12.23
N GLU A 72 -0.78 -8.82 -12.98
CA GLU A 72 0.32 -9.45 -13.70
C GLU A 72 0.91 -8.55 -14.79
N GLU A 73 0.08 -7.77 -15.46
CA GLU A 73 0.57 -6.79 -16.44
C GLU A 73 1.43 -5.69 -15.79
N PHE A 74 0.99 -5.15 -14.65
CA PHE A 74 1.80 -4.18 -13.88
C PHE A 74 3.13 -4.79 -13.44
N ARG A 75 3.11 -6.04 -12.98
CA ARG A 75 4.32 -6.77 -12.59
C ARG A 75 5.28 -6.95 -13.77
N ASN A 76 4.77 -7.35 -14.93
CA ASN A 76 5.58 -7.55 -16.13
C ASN A 76 6.20 -6.23 -16.64
N ILE A 77 5.43 -5.15 -16.67
CA ILE A 77 5.92 -3.83 -17.13
C ILE A 77 7.00 -3.28 -16.19
N LEU A 78 6.83 -3.46 -14.88
CA LEU A 78 7.74 -2.90 -13.87
C LEU A 78 8.87 -3.85 -13.45
N GLY A 79 8.91 -5.08 -13.97
CA GLY A 79 9.89 -6.10 -13.58
C GLY A 79 9.74 -6.54 -12.12
N LEU A 80 8.50 -6.59 -11.62
CA LEU A 80 8.14 -6.95 -10.25
C LEU A 80 7.56 -8.37 -10.19
N CYS A 81 7.54 -8.96 -9.00
CA CYS A 81 6.95 -10.27 -8.74
C CYS A 81 6.32 -10.30 -7.33
N GLU A 82 5.83 -11.46 -6.89
CA GLU A 82 5.30 -11.60 -5.52
C GLU A 82 6.35 -11.35 -4.44
N GLU A 83 7.61 -11.72 -4.71
CA GLU A 83 8.73 -11.54 -3.79
C GLU A 83 9.32 -10.12 -3.85
N LYS A 84 9.16 -9.46 -5.00
CA LYS A 84 9.66 -8.10 -5.28
C LYS A 84 8.50 -7.19 -5.67
N SER A 85 7.91 -6.54 -4.68
CA SER A 85 6.77 -5.63 -4.87
C SER A 85 7.14 -4.18 -5.17
N THR A 86 8.40 -3.78 -4.98
CA THR A 86 8.88 -2.40 -5.21
C THR A 86 10.04 -2.39 -6.21
N THR A 87 10.07 -1.40 -7.09
CA THR A 87 11.13 -1.22 -8.09
C THR A 87 12.45 -0.77 -7.45
N ASP A 88 13.59 -1.08 -8.08
CA ASP A 88 14.92 -0.77 -7.52
C ASP A 88 15.21 0.73 -7.43
N ASP A 89 14.54 1.52 -8.27
CA ASP A 89 14.59 2.99 -8.27
C ASP A 89 13.67 3.63 -7.23
N MET A 90 12.95 2.83 -6.43
CA MET A 90 11.98 3.29 -5.42
C MET A 90 10.88 4.18 -5.99
N MET A 91 10.54 4.02 -7.27
CA MET A 91 9.48 4.81 -7.90
C MET A 91 8.11 4.15 -7.80
N PHE A 92 8.01 2.83 -7.91
CA PHE A 92 6.73 2.12 -7.95
C PHE A 92 6.69 0.95 -6.96
N THR A 93 5.57 0.82 -6.27
CA THR A 93 5.22 -0.38 -5.50
C THR A 93 3.89 -0.93 -5.99
N VAL A 94 3.82 -2.22 -6.28
CA VAL A 94 2.60 -2.91 -6.71
C VAL A 94 2.17 -3.90 -5.63
N GLU A 95 0.98 -3.70 -5.08
CA GLU A 95 0.38 -4.57 -4.08
C GLU A 95 -1.09 -4.83 -4.36
N THR A 96 -1.65 -5.84 -3.67
CA THR A 96 -3.09 -6.13 -3.75
C THR A 96 -3.78 -5.64 -2.49
N VAL A 97 -5.07 -5.32 -2.62
CA VAL A 97 -5.94 -4.95 -1.50
C VAL A 97 -7.22 -5.77 -1.56
N SER A 98 -7.71 -6.19 -0.40
CA SER A 98 -8.89 -7.06 -0.29
C SER A 98 -10.16 -6.42 -0.87
N CYS A 99 -10.40 -5.14 -0.62
CA CYS A 99 -11.53 -4.43 -1.20
C CYS A 99 -11.30 -2.91 -1.18
N LEU A 100 -11.66 -2.22 -2.26
CA LEU A 100 -11.65 -0.76 -2.35
C LEU A 100 -13.05 -0.12 -2.19
N GLY A 101 -14.10 -0.93 -1.99
CA GLY A 101 -15.49 -0.45 -1.87
C GLY A 101 -16.12 0.11 -3.16
N ALA A 102 -15.37 0.19 -4.27
CA ALA A 102 -15.83 0.71 -5.55
C ALA A 102 -16.31 -0.39 -6.52
N CYS A 103 -17.07 -1.37 -6.04
CA CYS A 103 -17.46 -2.55 -6.83
C CYS A 103 -18.24 -2.23 -8.11
N GLY A 104 -18.97 -1.11 -8.16
CA GLY A 104 -19.67 -0.65 -9.37
C GLY A 104 -18.74 -0.26 -10.53
N LEU A 105 -17.46 0.03 -10.22
CA LEU A 105 -16.44 0.49 -11.16
C LEU A 105 -15.35 -0.57 -11.41
N ALA A 106 -15.60 -1.81 -10.99
CA ALA A 106 -14.64 -2.90 -11.10
C ALA A 106 -14.33 -3.25 -12.58
N PRO A 107 -13.10 -3.68 -12.92
CA PRO A 107 -11.91 -3.75 -12.06
C PRO A 107 -11.37 -2.36 -11.72
N VAL A 108 -11.00 -2.18 -10.45
CA VAL A 108 -10.50 -0.89 -9.93
C VAL A 108 -9.12 -1.07 -9.30
N CYS A 109 -8.26 -0.09 -9.52
CA CYS A 109 -7.00 0.06 -8.78
C CYS A 109 -6.88 1.47 -8.22
N THR A 110 -5.95 1.67 -7.29
CA THR A 110 -5.59 3.00 -6.79
C THR A 110 -4.11 3.26 -6.97
N VAL A 111 -3.74 4.52 -7.21
CA VAL A 111 -2.36 4.99 -7.14
C VAL A 111 -2.29 6.12 -6.13
N ASN A 112 -1.58 5.95 -5.01
CA ASN A 112 -1.43 6.99 -3.96
C ASN A 112 -2.76 7.66 -3.54
N ASP A 113 -3.84 6.89 -3.42
CA ASP A 113 -5.21 7.34 -3.08
C ASP A 113 -6.10 7.80 -4.24
N GLU A 114 -5.57 7.97 -5.45
CA GLU A 114 -6.39 8.22 -6.64
C GLU A 114 -6.99 6.92 -7.18
N VAL A 115 -8.31 6.91 -7.42
CA VAL A 115 -9.05 5.74 -7.89
C VAL A 115 -9.10 5.72 -9.41
N TYR A 116 -8.66 4.61 -10.00
CA TYR A 116 -8.71 4.35 -11.44
C TYR A 116 -9.74 3.26 -11.76
N PRO A 117 -10.91 3.63 -12.31
CA PRO A 117 -12.01 2.70 -12.59
C PRO A 117 -11.86 2.00 -13.95
N ASN A 118 -12.60 0.89 -14.13
CA ASN A 118 -12.74 0.16 -15.40
C ASN A 118 -11.39 -0.20 -16.06
N MET A 119 -10.43 -0.60 -15.25
CA MET A 119 -9.10 -0.97 -15.75
C MET A 119 -9.17 -2.20 -16.64
N THR A 120 -8.46 -2.15 -17.77
CA THR A 120 -8.31 -3.25 -18.71
C THR A 120 -6.84 -3.54 -18.95
N LYS A 121 -6.53 -4.77 -19.37
CA LYS A 121 -5.24 -5.08 -19.94
C LYS A 121 -5.08 -4.30 -21.25
N ALA A 122 -3.89 -3.74 -21.50
CA ALA A 122 -3.53 -3.13 -22.77
C ALA A 122 -3.45 -4.17 -23.90
#